data_AF-A0A654DR50-F1
#
_entry.id   AF-A0A654DR50-F1
#
_cell.length_a   1.000
_cell.length_b   1.000
_cell.length_c   1.000
_cell.angle_alpha   90.00
_cell.angle_beta   90.00
_cell.angle_gamma   90.00
#
_symmetry.space_group_name_H-M   'P 1'
#
loop_
_entity.id
_entity.type
_entity.pdbx_description
1 polymer ?
#
loop_
_entity_poly.entity_id
_entity_poly.type
_entity_poly.pdbx_seq_one_letter_code
_entity_poly.pdbx_strand_id
1 'polypeptide(L)'
;MKKTTFRNLFVVLSFIAILLPIYPSIRSYFSKTCITEKYGVHYNEQRKKLGLYPIPDSWGRRNLDSSIIWYNPIGNLGHRWKNVYFKGCNIKEELDLFAFGYDAEKRQYTKVLKVMTRYNIQAKVVDLRYKLQTISSTRLVGKAEADSLISTLTPNDSK
;
A
#
# COMPACT_ATOMS: atom_id res chain seq x y z
N MET A 1 7.99 16.56 51.51
CA MET A 1 7.39 15.41 50.80
C MET A 1 7.66 14.13 51.60
N LYS A 2 6.65 13.28 51.84
CA LYS A 2 6.88 11.97 52.51
C LYS A 2 7.79 11.10 51.63
N LYS A 3 8.75 10.39 52.25
CA LYS A 3 9.77 9.56 51.57
C LYS A 3 9.16 8.54 50.59
N THR A 4 7.98 8.02 50.92
CA THR A 4 7.17 7.12 50.08
C THR A 4 6.65 7.78 48.81
N THR A 5 6.24 9.04 48.86
CA THR A 5 5.73 9.78 47.70
C THR A 5 6.83 10.05 46.68
N PHE A 6 8.04 10.39 47.14
CA PHE A 6 9.20 10.59 46.27
C PHE A 6 9.64 9.29 45.60
N ARG A 7 9.67 8.17 46.34
CA ARG A 7 10.01 6.85 45.78
C ARG A 7 9.00 6.41 44.71
N ASN A 8 7.71 6.59 44.94
CA ASN A 8 6.68 6.22 43.97
C ASN A 8 6.75 7.09 42.70
N LEU A 9 7.01 8.39 42.85
CA LEU A 9 7.19 9.30 41.72
C LEU A 9 8.41 8.91 40.87
N PHE A 10 9.52 8.58 41.52
CA PHE A 10 10.73 8.15 40.83
C PHE A 10 10.53 6.85 40.04
N VAL A 11 9.81 5.88 40.60
CA VAL A 11 9.47 4.62 39.90
C VAL A 11 8.61 4.92 38.67
N VAL A 12 7.56 5.73 38.80
CA VAL A 12 6.68 6.08 37.66
C VAL A 12 7.45 6.83 36.56
N LEU A 13 8.28 7.81 36.93
CA LEU A 13 9.10 8.56 35.97
C LEU A 13 10.12 7.67 35.26
N SER A 14 10.72 6.71 35.98
CA SER A 14 11.64 5.72 35.40
C SER A 14 10.92 4.83 34.38
N PHE A 15 9.71 4.35 34.71
CA PHE A 15 8.89 3.59 33.76
C PHE A 15 8.52 4.40 32.52
N ILE A 16 8.13 5.67 32.69
CA ILE A 16 7.81 6.58 31.59
C ILE A 16 9.04 6.80 30.69
N ALA A 17 10.21 7.03 31.29
CA ALA A 17 11.46 7.25 30.57
C ALA A 17 11.90 6.03 29.74
N ILE A 18 11.57 4.81 30.17
CA ILE A 18 11.84 3.57 29.43
C ILE A 18 10.76 3.30 28.36
N LEU A 19 9.49 3.53 28.68
CA LEU A 19 8.37 3.21 27.78
C LEU A 19 8.21 4.20 26.63
N LEU A 20 8.43 5.49 26.86
CA LEU A 20 8.34 6.53 25.83
C LEU A 20 9.18 6.25 24.57
N PRO A 21 10.47 5.90 24.67
CA PRO A 21 11.28 5.63 23.49
C PRO A 21 10.92 4.31 22.79
N ILE A 22 10.37 3.33 23.50
CA ILE A 22 10.03 2.01 22.94
C ILE A 22 8.63 2.01 22.29
N TYR A 23 7.71 2.85 22.78
CA TYR A 23 6.33 2.91 22.34
C TYR A 23 6.15 3.10 20.81
N PRO A 24 6.89 4.00 20.13
CA PRO A 24 6.79 4.16 18.67
C PRO A 24 7.10 2.87 17.91
N SER A 25 8.13 2.12 18.33
CA SER A 25 8.56 0.88 17.69
C SER A 25 7.51 -0.22 17.85
N ILE A 26 7.00 -0.40 19.07
CA ILE A 26 5.92 -1.37 19.37
C ILE A 26 4.66 -1.02 18.56
N ARG A 27 4.25 0.24 18.58
CA ARG A 27 3.08 0.72 17.84
C ARG A 27 3.22 0.51 16.33
N SER A 28 4.41 0.76 15.78
CA SER A 28 4.73 0.54 14.36
C SER A 28 4.60 -0.94 14.00
N TYR A 29 5.18 -1.83 14.81
CA TYR A 29 5.09 -3.27 14.60
C TYR A 29 3.64 -3.78 14.59
N PHE A 30 2.84 -3.46 15.63
CA PHE A 30 1.44 -3.87 15.68
C PHE A 30 0.60 -3.30 14.53
N SER A 31 0.89 -2.07 14.11
CA SER A 31 0.20 -1.46 12.97
C SER A 31 0.47 -2.22 11.68
N LYS A 32 1.73 -2.61 11.42
CA LYS A 32 2.12 -3.37 10.23
C LYS A 32 1.48 -4.76 10.19
N THR A 33 1.48 -5.47 11.32
CA THR A 33 0.83 -6.78 11.44
C THR A 33 -0.67 -6.66 11.18
N CYS A 34 -1.35 -5.73 11.87
CA CYS A 34 -2.78 -5.54 11.72
C CYS A 34 -3.19 -5.16 10.29
N ILE A 35 -2.43 -4.28 9.62
CA ILE A 35 -2.68 -3.91 8.21
C ILE A 35 -2.45 -5.09 7.28
N THR A 36 -1.40 -5.90 7.51
CA THR A 36 -1.11 -7.07 6.68
C THR A 36 -2.21 -8.12 6.79
N GLU A 37 -2.69 -8.41 8.00
CA GLU A 37 -3.74 -9.40 8.23
C GLU A 37 -5.08 -8.91 7.69
N LYS A 38 -5.42 -7.64 7.92
CA LYS A 38 -6.72 -7.07 7.54
C LYS A 38 -6.83 -6.68 6.07
N TYR A 39 -5.75 -6.15 5.49
CA TYR A 39 -5.73 -5.58 4.14
C TYR A 39 -4.64 -6.20 3.25
N GLY A 40 -4.06 -7.34 3.61
CA GLY A 40 -3.17 -8.09 2.73
C GLY A 40 -3.92 -8.87 1.66
N VAL A 41 -3.36 -10.00 1.25
CA VAL A 41 -3.93 -10.90 0.23
C VAL A 41 -5.34 -11.37 0.58
N HIS A 42 -5.63 -11.67 1.85
CA HIS A 42 -6.96 -12.13 2.29
C HIS A 42 -8.08 -11.10 2.05
N TYR A 43 -7.73 -9.82 1.88
CA TYR A 43 -8.70 -8.76 1.58
C TYR A 43 -9.07 -8.69 0.08
N ASN A 44 -8.48 -9.53 -0.77
CA ASN A 44 -8.74 -9.52 -2.22
C ASN A 44 -10.21 -9.73 -2.58
N GLU A 45 -10.95 -10.55 -1.84
CA GLU A 45 -12.40 -10.70 -2.08
C GLU A 45 -13.16 -9.38 -1.85
N GLN A 46 -12.76 -8.63 -0.83
CA GLN A 46 -13.34 -7.31 -0.60
C GLN A 46 -12.85 -6.30 -1.66
N ARG A 47 -11.60 -6.37 -2.12
CA ARG A 47 -11.11 -5.55 -3.25
C ARG A 47 -11.94 -5.77 -4.49
N LYS A 48 -12.20 -7.02 -4.87
CA LYS A 48 -13.05 -7.36 -6.02
C LYS A 48 -14.44 -6.77 -5.90
N LYS A 49 -15.08 -6.86 -4.72
CA LYS A 49 -16.40 -6.25 -4.45
C LYS A 49 -16.38 -4.71 -4.59
N LEU A 50 -15.25 -4.08 -4.29
CA LEU A 50 -15.02 -2.64 -4.45
C LEU A 50 -14.55 -2.26 -5.86
N GLY A 51 -14.40 -3.21 -6.77
CA GLY A 51 -13.87 -2.98 -8.13
C GLY A 51 -12.38 -2.62 -8.16
N LEU A 52 -11.62 -3.05 -7.14
CA LEU A 52 -10.19 -2.80 -6.98
C LEU A 52 -9.38 -4.04 -7.38
N TYR A 53 -8.13 -3.80 -7.79
CA TYR A 53 -7.24 -4.85 -8.27
C TYR A 53 -6.70 -5.71 -7.12
N PRO A 54 -6.74 -7.05 -7.22
CA PRO A 54 -6.22 -7.93 -6.18
C PRO A 54 -4.69 -7.87 -6.10
N ILE A 55 -4.15 -8.28 -4.96
CA ILE A 55 -2.72 -8.55 -4.75
C ILE A 55 -2.49 -10.03 -5.04
N PRO A 56 -1.74 -10.42 -6.08
CA PRO A 56 -1.43 -11.83 -6.32
C PRO A 56 -0.59 -12.44 -5.19
N ASP A 57 -0.89 -13.69 -4.84
CA ASP A 57 -0.23 -14.41 -3.74
C ASP A 57 1.26 -14.64 -4.00
N SER A 58 1.65 -14.68 -5.28
CA SER A 58 3.04 -14.86 -5.73
C SER A 58 3.92 -13.61 -5.58
N TRP A 59 3.36 -12.47 -5.16
CA TRP A 59 4.10 -11.22 -5.07
C TRP A 59 4.99 -11.15 -3.82
N GLY A 60 6.17 -10.56 -4.00
CA GLY A 60 7.03 -10.18 -2.90
C GLY A 60 6.42 -9.05 -2.08
N ARG A 61 6.83 -8.91 -0.82
CA ARG A 61 6.33 -7.89 0.11
C ARG A 61 7.48 -7.15 0.79
N ARG A 62 7.37 -5.83 0.90
CA ARG A 62 8.25 -4.96 1.68
C ARG A 62 7.43 -4.10 2.64
N ASN A 63 7.74 -4.17 3.92
CA ASN A 63 7.05 -3.41 4.98
C ASN A 63 7.82 -2.13 5.28
N LEU A 64 7.19 -0.96 5.06
CA LEU A 64 7.68 0.35 5.46
C LEU A 64 6.87 0.87 6.66
N ASP A 65 7.26 2.00 7.25
CA ASP A 65 6.64 2.50 8.49
C ASP A 65 5.18 2.91 8.34
N SER A 66 4.81 3.46 7.19
CA SER A 66 3.46 3.93 6.89
C SER A 66 2.89 3.33 5.61
N SER A 67 3.58 2.35 5.02
CA SER A 67 3.07 1.64 3.84
C SER A 67 3.58 0.20 3.73
N ILE A 68 2.84 -0.63 3.02
CA ILE A 68 3.30 -1.96 2.60
C ILE A 68 3.29 -2.00 1.08
N ILE A 69 4.42 -2.36 0.51
CA ILE A 69 4.60 -2.52 -0.93
C ILE A 69 4.55 -4.01 -1.25
N TRP A 70 3.60 -4.42 -2.08
CA TRP A 70 3.69 -5.68 -2.80
C TRP A 70 4.19 -5.41 -4.20
N TYR A 71 5.07 -6.28 -4.69
CA TYR A 71 5.70 -6.11 -6.00
C TYR A 71 5.77 -7.44 -6.74
N ASN A 72 5.54 -7.35 -8.05
CA ASN A 72 5.66 -8.48 -8.95
C ASN A 72 7.14 -8.81 -9.19
N PRO A 73 7.61 -10.03 -8.86
CA PRO A 73 9.00 -10.39 -9.05
C PRO A 73 9.35 -10.74 -10.52
N ILE A 74 8.36 -10.96 -11.39
CA ILE A 74 8.56 -11.56 -12.72
C ILE A 74 8.17 -10.59 -13.83
N GLY A 75 9.00 -10.48 -14.87
CA GLY A 75 8.75 -9.66 -16.06
C GLY A 75 8.81 -8.16 -15.81
N ASN A 76 8.43 -7.36 -16.82
CA ASN A 76 8.45 -5.89 -16.75
C ASN A 76 7.08 -5.26 -17.06
N LEU A 77 6.09 -6.04 -17.45
CA LEU A 77 4.77 -5.54 -17.88
C LEU A 77 3.68 -6.00 -16.91
N GLY A 78 2.48 -5.45 -17.06
CA GLY A 78 1.32 -5.85 -16.28
C GLY A 78 1.19 -5.09 -14.97
N HIS A 79 0.45 -5.66 -14.02
CA HIS A 79 0.38 -5.17 -12.66
C HIS A 79 1.75 -5.39 -11.99
N ARG A 80 2.44 -4.30 -11.61
CA ARG A 80 3.84 -4.34 -11.15
C ARG A 80 3.99 -4.16 -9.65
N TRP A 81 3.20 -3.27 -9.07
CA TRP A 81 3.20 -3.05 -7.64
C TRP A 81 1.82 -2.69 -7.14
N LYS A 82 1.63 -2.86 -5.84
CA LYS A 82 0.57 -2.22 -5.06
C LYS A 82 1.19 -1.68 -3.78
N ASN A 83 0.94 -0.42 -3.49
CA ASN A 83 1.32 0.18 -2.22
C ASN A 83 0.07 0.45 -1.39
N VAL A 84 0.04 -0.04 -0.15
CA VAL A 84 -1.05 0.21 0.80
C VAL A 84 -0.53 1.14 1.89
N TYR A 85 -1.00 2.37 1.90
CA TYR A 85 -0.67 3.38 2.91
C TYR A 85 -1.65 3.34 4.08
N PHE A 86 -1.12 3.49 5.29
CA PHE A 86 -1.91 3.33 6.52
C PHE A 86 -1.48 4.29 7.64
N LYS A 87 -2.36 4.45 8.62
CA LYS A 87 -2.09 5.10 9.91
C LYS A 87 -2.70 4.28 11.03
N GLY A 88 -1.87 3.69 11.88
CA GLY A 88 -2.34 2.63 12.80
C GLY A 88 -2.83 1.43 11.99
N CYS A 89 -3.97 0.84 12.38
CA CYS A 89 -4.64 -0.22 11.62
C CYS A 89 -5.72 0.28 10.65
N ASN A 90 -5.63 1.54 10.22
CA ASN A 90 -6.57 2.13 9.27
C ASN A 90 -5.89 2.36 7.92
N ILE A 91 -6.44 1.73 6.87
CA ILE A 91 -6.05 2.00 5.49
C ILE A 91 -6.41 3.44 5.12
N LYS A 92 -5.53 4.08 4.36
CA LYS A 92 -5.69 5.48 3.91
C LYS A 92 -5.73 5.58 2.40
N GLU A 93 -4.81 4.89 1.75
CA GLU A 93 -4.67 4.94 0.31
C GLU A 93 -4.13 3.61 -0.20
N GLU A 94 -4.58 3.19 -1.37
CA GLU A 94 -3.93 2.17 -2.18
C GLU A 94 -3.48 2.78 -3.49
N LEU A 95 -2.27 2.41 -3.93
CA LEU A 95 -1.71 2.81 -5.21
C LEU A 95 -1.32 1.55 -5.99
N ASP A 96 -2.04 1.28 -7.07
CA ASP A 96 -1.69 0.26 -8.04
C ASP A 96 -0.90 0.87 -9.20
N LEU A 97 0.04 0.09 -9.76
CA LEU A 97 0.75 0.47 -10.98
C LEU A 97 0.72 -0.63 -12.00
N PHE A 98 0.26 -0.25 -13.19
CA PHE A 98 0.29 -1.07 -14.39
C PHE A 98 1.31 -0.49 -15.36
N ALA A 99 2.26 -1.31 -15.78
CA ALA A 99 3.31 -0.91 -16.73
C ALA A 99 3.03 -1.46 -18.13
N PHE A 100 3.24 -0.61 -19.12
CA PHE A 100 3.03 -0.86 -20.55
C PHE A 100 4.31 -0.49 -21.29
N GLY A 101 4.90 -1.48 -21.98
CA GLY A 101 6.20 -1.35 -22.65
C GLY A 101 7.36 -1.16 -21.66
N TYR A 102 8.52 -1.70 -22.03
CA TYR A 102 9.75 -1.56 -21.25
C TYR A 102 10.92 -1.33 -22.21
N ASP A 103 11.58 -0.18 -22.06
CA ASP A 103 12.82 0.14 -22.75
C ASP A 103 13.97 -0.45 -21.93
N ALA A 104 14.57 -1.53 -22.44
CA ALA A 104 15.62 -2.27 -21.73
C ALA A 104 16.95 -1.49 -21.65
N GLU A 105 17.23 -0.64 -22.64
CA GLU A 105 18.44 0.20 -22.65
C GLU A 105 18.36 1.28 -21.58
N LYS A 106 17.20 1.95 -21.48
CA LYS A 106 16.96 3.03 -20.50
C LYS A 106 16.42 2.53 -19.16
N ARG A 107 16.15 1.22 -19.04
CA ARG A 107 15.56 0.56 -17.86
C ARG A 107 14.31 1.26 -17.34
N GLN A 108 13.42 1.67 -18.24
CA GLN A 108 12.22 2.43 -17.90
C GLN A 108 10.97 1.94 -18.63
N TYR A 109 9.82 2.12 -18.00
CA TYR A 109 8.53 1.86 -18.64
C TYR A 109 8.19 2.98 -19.62
N THR A 110 7.69 2.64 -20.80
CA THR A 110 7.31 3.66 -21.79
C THR A 110 5.96 4.30 -21.45
N LYS A 111 5.09 3.55 -20.77
CA LYS A 111 3.79 4.01 -20.28
C LYS A 111 3.43 3.32 -18.97
N VAL A 112 2.78 4.06 -18.08
CA VAL A 112 2.41 3.63 -16.74
C VAL A 112 1.02 4.15 -16.41
N LEU A 113 0.13 3.27 -15.97
CA LEU A 113 -1.16 3.65 -15.38
C LEU A 113 -1.07 3.48 -13.86
N LYS A 114 -1.36 4.56 -13.13
CA LYS A 114 -1.47 4.57 -11.68
C LYS A 114 -2.95 4.63 -11.30
N VAL A 115 -3.39 3.71 -10.45
CA VAL A 115 -4.75 3.72 -9.89
C VAL A 115 -4.64 4.03 -8.40
N MET A 116 -5.21 5.16 -7.99
CA MET A 116 -5.18 5.63 -6.62
C MET A 116 -6.57 5.48 -6.01
N THR A 117 -6.66 4.72 -4.91
CA THR A 117 -7.89 4.54 -4.15
C THR A 117 -7.71 5.15 -2.78
N ARG A 118 -8.57 6.10 -2.39
CA ARG A 118 -8.52 6.72 -1.06
C ARG A 118 -9.69 6.28 -0.21
N TYR A 119 -9.40 6.14 1.08
CA TYR A 119 -10.33 5.64 2.08
C TYR A 119 -10.59 6.69 3.16
N ASN A 120 -11.82 6.73 3.65
CA ASN A 120 -12.15 7.47 4.86
C ASN A 120 -11.71 6.70 6.13
N ILE A 121 -11.99 7.28 7.30
CA ILE A 121 -11.65 6.67 8.60
C ILE A 121 -12.38 5.35 8.89
N GLN A 122 -13.48 5.05 8.18
CA GLN A 122 -14.25 3.81 8.29
C GLN A 122 -13.85 2.77 7.22
N ALA A 123 -12.73 2.98 6.53
CA ALA A 123 -12.28 2.14 5.42
C ALA A 123 -13.28 2.05 4.24
N LYS A 124 -14.12 3.07 4.05
CA LYS A 124 -14.94 3.20 2.84
C LYS A 124 -14.18 3.97 1.78
N VAL A 125 -14.26 3.51 0.53
CA VAL A 125 -13.69 4.21 -0.63
C VAL A 125 -14.40 5.54 -0.82
N VAL A 126 -13.64 6.62 -0.93
CA VAL A 126 -14.17 7.98 -1.13
C VAL A 126 -13.72 8.62 -2.43
N ASP A 127 -12.63 8.14 -3.02
CA ASP A 127 -12.06 8.70 -4.24
C ASP A 127 -11.26 7.60 -4.95
N LEU A 128 -11.46 7.49 -6.26
CA LEU A 128 -10.79 6.53 -7.13
C LEU A 128 -10.34 7.28 -8.38
N ARG A 129 -9.02 7.36 -8.59
CA ARG A 129 -8.42 8.15 -9.67
C ARG A 129 -7.48 7.32 -10.51
N TYR A 130 -7.54 7.56 -11.81
CA TYR A 130 -6.70 6.90 -12.80
C TYR A 130 -5.81 7.95 -13.44
N LYS A 131 -4.50 7.71 -13.41
CA LYS A 131 -3.49 8.64 -13.92
C LYS A 131 -2.59 7.89 -14.90
N LEU A 132 -2.64 8.31 -16.16
CA LEU A 132 -1.78 7.78 -17.20
C LEU A 132 -0.53 8.65 -17.32
N GLN A 133 0.62 8.01 -17.27
CA GLN A 133 1.94 8.61 -17.41
C GLN A 133 2.64 7.97 -18.60
N THR A 134 3.19 8.80 -19.47
CA THR A 134 4.10 8.42 -20.56
C THR A 134 5.44 9.12 -20.34
N ILE A 135 6.40 8.88 -21.23
CA ILE A 135 7.70 9.58 -21.17
C ILE A 135 7.52 11.11 -21.23
N SER A 136 6.58 11.61 -22.03
CA SER A 136 6.42 13.03 -22.31
C SER A 136 5.25 13.70 -21.60
N SER A 137 4.32 12.94 -21.02
CA SER A 137 3.08 13.51 -20.49
C SER A 137 2.51 12.74 -19.31
N THR A 138 1.63 13.42 -18.59
CA THR A 138 0.89 12.88 -17.47
C THR A 138 -0.50 13.48 -17.47
N ARG A 139 -1.53 12.64 -17.44
CA ARG A 139 -2.93 13.08 -17.42
C ARG A 139 -3.83 12.17 -16.59
N LEU A 140 -4.94 12.72 -16.13
CA LEU A 140 -6.03 11.93 -15.57
C LEU A 140 -6.81 11.26 -16.71
N VAL A 141 -7.27 10.05 -16.47
CA VAL A 141 -8.07 9.28 -17.43
C VAL A 141 -9.33 8.76 -16.79
N GLY A 142 -10.36 8.50 -17.59
CA GLY A 142 -11.58 7.86 -17.11
C GLY A 142 -11.35 6.36 -16.84
N LYS A 143 -12.23 5.78 -16.02
CA LYS A 143 -12.20 4.33 -15.72
C LYS A 143 -12.25 3.48 -17.00
N ALA A 144 -13.14 3.80 -17.93
CA ALA A 144 -13.27 3.02 -19.18
C ALA A 144 -11.96 3.00 -20.00
N GLU A 145 -11.24 4.12 -20.05
CA GLU A 145 -9.94 4.18 -20.73
C GLU A 145 -8.88 3.36 -19.97
N ALA A 146 -8.85 3.46 -18.65
CA ALA A 146 -7.97 2.67 -17.80
C ALA A 146 -8.22 1.16 -17.95
N ASP A 147 -9.48 0.73 -17.91
CA ASP A 147 -9.88 -0.67 -18.05
C ASP A 147 -9.55 -1.19 -19.46
N SER A 148 -9.77 -0.37 -20.50
CA SER A 148 -9.36 -0.70 -21.88
C SER A 148 -7.85 -0.88 -21.98
N LEU A 149 -7.05 -0.01 -21.38
CA LEU A 149 -5.60 -0.20 -21.34
C LEU A 149 -5.24 -1.49 -20.63
N ILE A 150 -5.77 -1.74 -19.43
CA ILE A 150 -5.44 -2.92 -18.64
C ILE A 150 -5.79 -4.22 -19.37
N SER A 151 -6.87 -4.25 -20.17
CA SER A 151 -7.20 -5.43 -20.98
C SER A 151 -6.11 -5.83 -21.99
N THR A 152 -5.25 -4.89 -22.41
CA THR A 152 -4.10 -5.20 -23.29
C THR A 152 -2.93 -5.83 -22.55
N LEU A 153 -2.98 -5.90 -21.21
CA LEU A 153 -1.93 -6.50 -20.36
C LEU A 153 -2.23 -7.95 -19.99
N THR A 154 -3.42 -8.46 -20.31
CA THR A 154 -3.77 -9.85 -20.06
C THR A 154 -2.77 -10.75 -20.77
N PRO A 155 -2.12 -11.71 -20.08
CA PRO A 155 -1.43 -12.78 -20.76
C PRO A 155 -2.45 -13.49 -21.67
N ASN A 156 -2.02 -13.92 -22.85
CA ASN A 156 -2.70 -14.99 -23.57
C ASN A 156 -2.59 -16.29 -22.74
N ASP A 157 -3.30 -16.38 -21.61
CA ASP A 157 -3.45 -17.62 -20.83
C ASP A 157 -4.63 -18.43 -21.39
N SER A 158 -4.55 -18.73 -22.69
CA SER A 158 -5.38 -19.73 -23.35
C SER A 158 -4.57 -20.44 -24.43
N LYS A 159 -3.66 -21.30 -23.99
CA LYS A 159 -3.29 -22.56 -24.66
C LYS A 159 -2.96 -23.60 -23.62
#